data_AF-A0A952VHZ4-F1
#
_entry.id   AF-A0A952VHZ4-F1
#
_cell.length_a   1.000
_cell.length_b   1.000
_cell.length_c   1.000
_cell.angle_alpha   90.00
_cell.angle_beta   90.00
_cell.angle_gamma   90.00
#
_symmetry.space_group_name_H-M   'P 1'
#
loop_
_entity.id
_entity.type
_entity.pdbx_description
1 polymer ?
#
loop_
_entity_poly.entity_id
_entity_poly.type
_entity_poly.pdbx_seq_one_letter_code
_entity_poly.pdbx_strand_id
1 'polypeptide(L)'
;MKKDKDDMRPEYKRSDFTRLERGKFYPAVAAGTSVVLLEPAIAKAFPTSKAVNEALASLLILTEQTTRITRRSPRTRRKAARTA
;
A
#
# COMPACT_ATOMS: atom_id res chain seq x y z
N MET A 1 9.35 21.25 40.26
CA MET A 1 9.95 20.65 39.05
C MET A 1 9.58 19.17 39.05
N LYS A 2 8.66 18.75 38.17
CA LYS A 2 8.28 17.33 38.09
C LYS A 2 9.42 16.59 37.37
N LYS A 3 10.01 15.59 38.02
CA LYS A 3 10.96 14.66 37.40
C LYS A 3 10.15 13.82 36.42
N ASP A 4 10.36 14.05 35.13
CA ASP A 4 9.85 13.19 34.07
C ASP A 4 10.47 11.80 34.28
N LYS A 5 9.62 10.88 34.73
CA LYS A 5 10.00 9.49 34.99
C LYS A 5 10.10 8.80 33.64
N ASP A 6 11.33 8.61 33.18
CA ASP A 6 11.78 7.42 32.46
C ASP A 6 10.80 6.83 31.43
N ASP A 7 10.39 7.63 30.43
CA ASP A 7 9.66 7.13 29.24
C ASP A 7 10.56 6.26 28.34
N MET A 8 11.85 6.17 28.65
CA MET A 8 12.82 5.38 27.91
C MET A 8 12.79 3.93 28.39
N ARG A 9 12.82 3.01 27.43
CA ARG A 9 12.95 1.58 27.69
C ARG A 9 14.25 1.28 28.43
N PRO A 10 14.24 0.40 29.46
CA PRO A 10 15.42 0.10 30.29
C PRO A 10 16.56 -0.56 29.49
N GLU A 11 16.26 -1.15 28.34
CA GLU A 11 17.27 -1.73 27.44
C GLU A 11 18.13 -0.68 26.74
N TYR A 12 17.68 0.57 26.65
CA TYR A 12 18.40 1.63 25.95
C TYR A 12 19.50 2.24 26.82
N LYS A 13 20.73 2.26 26.27
CA LYS A 13 21.88 2.91 26.89
C LYS A 13 22.18 4.23 26.21
N ARG A 14 22.74 5.19 26.94
CA ARG A 14 23.16 6.47 26.38
C ARG A 14 24.17 6.32 25.23
N SER A 15 25.02 5.30 25.30
CA SER A 15 26.01 4.94 24.27
C SER A 15 25.40 4.59 22.92
N ASP A 16 24.15 4.12 22.90
CA ASP A 16 23.48 3.69 21.67
C ASP A 16 23.10 4.89 20.80
N PHE A 17 23.02 6.08 21.41
CA PHE A 17 22.68 7.32 20.75
C PHE A 17 23.91 8.20 20.57
N THR A 18 24.72 7.91 19.54
CA THR A 18 25.95 8.65 19.24
C THR A 18 25.69 10.11 18.89
N ARG A 19 24.58 10.40 18.19
CA ARG A 19 24.16 11.75 17.83
C ARG A 19 22.64 11.88 17.96
N LEU A 20 22.21 12.81 18.81
CA LEU A 20 20.80 13.11 19.02
C LEU A 20 20.39 14.29 18.14
N GLU A 21 19.81 13.97 16.99
CA GLU A 21 19.30 14.96 16.04
C GLU A 21 17.80 15.17 16.26
N ARG A 22 17.42 16.41 16.59
CA ARG A 22 16.01 16.77 16.71
C ARG A 22 15.34 16.67 15.34
N GLY A 23 14.23 15.94 15.28
CA GLY A 23 13.42 15.83 14.07
C GLY A 23 13.99 14.93 12.97
N LYS A 24 14.97 14.06 13.26
CA LYS A 24 15.57 13.12 12.27
C LYS A 24 14.53 12.36 11.43
N PHE A 25 13.45 11.93 12.07
CA PHE A 25 12.36 11.19 11.40
C PHE A 25 11.09 12.03 11.22
N TYR A 26 11.12 13.32 11.57
CA TYR A 26 9.94 14.18 11.46
C TYR A 26 9.36 14.24 10.04
N PRO A 27 10.18 14.37 8.96
CA PRO A 27 9.63 14.39 7.60
C PRO A 27 8.91 13.09 7.23
N ALA A 28 9.44 11.93 7.64
CA ALA A 28 8.86 10.63 7.35
C ALA A 28 7.56 10.40 8.13
N VAL A 29 7.50 10.86 9.39
CA VAL A 29 6.28 10.79 10.20
C VAL A 29 5.22 11.77 9.68
N ALA A 30 5.62 12.98 9.28
CA ALA A 30 4.73 13.99 8.73
C ALA A 30 4.13 13.58 7.38
N ALA A 31 4.87 12.82 6.56
CA ALA A 31 4.35 12.23 5.32
C ALA A 31 3.25 11.18 5.57
N GLY A 32 3.12 10.70 6.80
CA GLY A 32 2.20 9.63 7.18
C GLY A 32 2.76 8.26 6.79
N THR A 33 2.67 7.31 7.72
CA THR A 33 2.95 5.90 7.43
C THR A 33 1.66 5.12 7.63
N SER A 34 1.28 4.31 6.65
CA SER A 34 0.11 3.44 6.75
C SER A 34 0.57 2.03 7.08
N VAL A 35 0.30 1.58 8.30
CA VAL A 35 0.62 0.23 8.76
C VAL A 35 -0.66 -0.60 8.64
N VAL A 36 -0.61 -1.67 7.84
CA VAL A 36 -1.74 -2.56 7.63
C VAL A 36 -1.40 -3.94 8.16
N LEU A 37 -2.27 -4.48 9.01
CA LEU A 37 -2.16 -5.85 9.52
C LEU A 37 -2.76 -6.81 8.49
N LEU A 38 -1.94 -7.74 8.00
CA LEU A 38 -2.39 -8.81 7.12
C LEU A 38 -2.89 -10.00 7.95
N GLU A 39 -3.87 -10.72 7.40
CA GLU A 39 -4.25 -12.01 7.97
C GLU A 39 -3.08 -13.00 7.91
N PRO A 40 -2.93 -13.90 8.89
CA PRO A 40 -1.79 -14.83 8.94
C PRO A 40 -1.64 -15.71 7.70
N ALA A 41 -2.74 -16.11 7.07
CA ALA A 41 -2.70 -16.90 5.85
C ALA A 41 -2.10 -16.11 4.67
N ILE A 42 -2.47 -14.83 4.54
CA ILE A 42 -1.99 -13.93 3.49
C ILE A 42 -0.54 -13.55 3.75
N ALA A 43 -0.17 -13.27 5.00
CA ALA A 43 1.21 -12.97 5.38
C ALA A 43 2.18 -14.14 5.09
N LYS A 44 1.72 -15.39 5.20
CA LYS A 44 2.50 -16.57 4.80
C LYS A 44 2.72 -16.65 3.29
N ALA A 45 1.73 -16.24 2.50
CA ALA A 45 1.82 -16.21 1.04
C ALA A 45 2.67 -15.04 0.53
N PHE A 46 2.68 -13.91 1.25
CA PHE A 46 3.43 -12.70 0.90
C PHE A 46 4.37 -12.28 2.04
N PRO A 47 5.62 -12.79 2.05
CA PRO A 47 6.56 -12.52 3.14
C PRO A 47 7.06 -11.07 3.21
N THR A 48 6.86 -10.27 2.14
CA THR A 48 7.38 -8.89 2.06
C THR A 48 6.29 -7.93 1.60
N SER A 49 6.37 -6.69 2.09
CA SER A 49 5.50 -5.59 1.64
C SER A 49 5.61 -5.30 0.15
N LYS A 50 6.81 -5.47 -0.43
CA LYS A 50 7.05 -5.34 -1.87
C LYS A 50 6.21 -6.33 -2.68
N ALA A 51 6.19 -7.60 -2.27
CA ALA A 51 5.42 -8.64 -2.97
C ALA A 51 3.90 -8.36 -2.95
N VAL A 52 3.36 -7.86 -1.83
CA VAL A 52 1.95 -7.45 -1.75
C VAL A 52 1.65 -6.31 -2.71
N ASN A 53 2.48 -5.27 -2.71
CA ASN A 53 2.25 -4.10 -3.55
C ASN A 53 2.36 -4.42 -5.04
N GLU A 54 3.29 -5.29 -5.44
CA GLU A 54 3.42 -5.76 -6.83
C GLU A 54 2.20 -6.57 -7.29
N ALA A 55 1.67 -7.43 -6.42
CA ALA A 55 0.46 -8.19 -6.70
C ALA A 55 -0.76 -7.27 -6.86
N LEU A 56 -0.94 -6.29 -5.97
CA LEU A 56 -2.02 -5.31 -6.05
C LEU A 56 -1.89 -4.41 -7.29
N ALA A 57 -0.67 -3.96 -7.63
CA ALA A 57 -0.43 -3.18 -8.84
C ALA A 57 -0.77 -3.97 -10.11
N SER A 58 -0.40 -5.25 -10.14
CA SER A 58 -0.74 -6.15 -11.25
C SER A 58 -2.25 -6.33 -11.39
N LEU A 59 -2.97 -6.46 -10.28
CA LEU A 59 -4.43 -6.53 -10.27
C LEU A 59 -5.07 -5.26 -10.83
N LEU A 60 -4.57 -4.07 -10.46
CA LEU A 60 -5.05 -2.81 -11.01
C LEU A 60 -4.90 -2.77 -12.55
N ILE A 61 -3.73 -3.17 -13.07
CA ILE A 61 -3.50 -3.24 -14.53
C ILE A 61 -4.51 -4.18 -15.20
N LEU A 62 -4.76 -5.35 -14.63
CA LEU A 62 -5.73 -6.30 -15.16
C LEU A 62 -7.16 -5.73 -15.15
N THR A 63 -7.54 -4.98 -14.11
CA THR A 63 -8.84 -4.32 -14.05
C THR A 63 -8.99 -3.23 -15.12
N GLU A 64 -7.96 -2.43 -15.38
CA GLU A 64 -7.97 -1.43 -16.45
C GLU A 64 -8.11 -2.07 -17.84
N GLN A 65 -7.43 -3.19 -18.07
CA GLN A 65 -7.51 -3.92 -19.34
C GLN A 65 -8.91 -4.53 -19.55
N THR A 66 -9.48 -5.15 -18.53
CA THR A 66 -10.79 -5.80 -18.61
C THR A 66 -11.93 -4.79 -18.74
N THR A 67 -11.88 -3.67 -18.01
CA THR A 67 -12.86 -2.57 -18.14
C THR A 67 -12.87 -1.95 -19.54
N ARG A 68 -11.71 -1.86 -20.20
CA ARG A 68 -11.62 -1.39 -21.60
C ARG A 68 -12.30 -2.35 -22.57
N ILE A 69 -12.22 -3.66 -22.34
CA ILE A 69 -12.86 -4.69 -23.18
C ILE A 69 -14.37 -4.64 -23.03
N THR A 70 -14.89 -4.57 -21.80
CA THR A 70 -16.35 -4.54 -21.55
C THR A 70 -17.00 -3.24 -22.04
N ARG A 71 -16.28 -2.11 -22.05
CA ARG A 71 -16.76 -0.84 -22.62
C ARG A 71 -16.83 -0.85 -24.15
N ARG A 72 -16.15 -1.78 -24.81
CA ARG A 72 -16.05 -1.92 -26.28
C ARG A 72 -17.07 -2.92 -26.86
N SER A 73 -18.31 -2.90 -26.39
CA SER A 73 -19.41 -3.61 -27.06
C SER A 73 -20.12 -2.67 -28.05
N PRO A 74 -19.76 -2.64 -29.34
CA PRO A 74 -20.68 -2.14 -30.35
C PRO A 74 -21.74 -3.22 -30.56
N ARG A 75 -22.95 -2.94 -30.08
CA ARG A 75 -24.14 -3.72 -30.40
C ARG A 75 -24.21 -3.99 -31.92
N THR A 76 -23.99 -5.25 -32.26
CA THR A 76 -24.65 -6.01 -33.32
C THR A 76 -24.99 -5.27 -34.62
N ARG A 77 -24.17 -5.53 -35.65
CA ARG A 77 -24.63 -5.65 -37.04
C ARG A 77 -25.81 -6.63 -37.10
N ARG A 78 -26.99 -6.17 -37.56
CA ARG A 78 -27.94 -6.83 -38.51
C ARG A 78 -29.42 -6.49 -38.25
N LYS A 79 -30.07 -5.92 -39.27
CA LYS A 79 -31.30 -6.41 -39.96
C LYS A 79 -31.40 -5.61 -41.27
N ALA A 80 -31.07 -6.20 -42.42
CA ALA A 80 -31.92 -7.03 -43.28
C ALA A 80 -32.90 -6.20 -44.13
N ALA A 81 -32.66 -6.24 -45.45
CA ALA A 81 -33.53 -6.00 -46.59
C ALA A 81 -34.68 -4.98 -46.45
N ARG A 82 -34.60 -3.88 -47.20
CA ARG A 82 -35.78 -3.13 -47.64
C ARG A 82 -36.04 -3.45 -49.10
N THR A 83 -37.20 -4.05 -49.33
CA THR A 83 -37.82 -4.54 -50.55
C THR A 83 -37.96 -3.47 -51.62
N ALA A 84 -38.03 -3.92 -52.88
CA ALA A 84 -38.40 -3.16 -54.07
C ALA A 84 -39.84 -2.63 -54.01
#